data_AF-A0A6F9A8T9-F1
#
_entry.id   AF-A0A6F9A8T9-F1
#
_cell.length_a   1.000
_cell.length_b   1.000
_cell.length_c   1.000
_cell.angle_alpha   90.00
_cell.angle_beta   90.00
_cell.angle_gamma   90.00
#
_symmetry.space_group_name_H-M   'P 1'
#
loop_
_entity.id
_entity.type
_entity.pdbx_description
1 polymer ?
#
loop_
_entity_poly.entity_id
_entity_poly.type
_entity_poly.pdbx_seq_one_letter_code
_entity_poly.pdbx_strand_id
1 'polypeptide(L)'
;MDKCRKALNKIVELSNLSDHKAGILRTTYIKINGFATDQQAPGMDGIPPATITGSTPKVKLQNIHNRAMLFHWHIDTVTKYMTDLLEVSDNETQILLRLLKDSMNRLQNLSGCIEKLLQILDPNTTTMSIKTCSRDEYEKKIYGWAVLDRHKDFLAMVLEVAGFMVNTVCEG
;
A
#
# COMPACT_ATOMS: atom_id res chain seq x y z
N MET A 1 -8.43 -12.07 -24.50
CA MET A 1 -7.49 -12.79 -23.62
C MET A 1 -6.13 -12.10 -23.47
N ASP A 2 -5.41 -11.76 -24.54
CA ASP A 2 -4.05 -11.17 -24.48
C ASP A 2 -3.95 -9.88 -23.63
N LYS A 3 -4.93 -8.97 -23.73
CA LYS A 3 -4.99 -7.74 -22.91
C LYS A 3 -5.15 -8.00 -21.41
N CYS A 4 -5.91 -9.04 -21.02
CA CYS A 4 -6.14 -9.40 -19.61
C CYS A 4 -4.86 -9.98 -19.00
N ARG A 5 -4.21 -10.91 -19.70
CA ARG A 5 -2.94 -11.51 -19.26
C ARG A 5 -1.83 -10.47 -19.14
N LYS A 6 -1.72 -9.53 -20.09
CA LYS A 6 -0.78 -8.39 -20.01
C LYS A 6 -1.04 -7.49 -18.81
N ALA A 7 -2.31 -7.19 -18.51
CA ALA A 7 -2.66 -6.37 -17.34
C ALA A 7 -2.32 -7.08 -16.02
N LEU A 8 -2.60 -8.38 -15.90
CA LEU A 8 -2.25 -9.18 -14.72
C LEU A 8 -0.74 -9.30 -14.52
N ASN A 9 0.02 -9.57 -15.59
CA ASN A 9 1.49 -9.62 -15.50
C ASN A 9 2.07 -8.29 -15.02
N LYS A 10 1.52 -7.16 -15.49
CA LYS A 10 1.91 -5.83 -15.01
C LYS A 10 1.58 -5.60 -13.54
N ILE A 11 0.44 -6.10 -13.06
CA ILE A 11 0.08 -6.07 -11.63
C ILE A 11 1.09 -6.87 -10.81
N VAL A 12 1.49 -8.07 -11.27
CA VAL A 12 2.50 -8.90 -10.59
C VAL A 12 3.86 -8.20 -10.53
N GLU A 13 4.34 -7.65 -11.64
CA GLU A 13 5.61 -6.92 -11.70
C GLU A 13 5.61 -5.72 -10.75
N LEU A 14 4.54 -4.91 -10.76
CA LEU A 14 4.38 -3.78 -9.84
C LEU A 14 4.31 -4.25 -8.38
N SER A 15 3.67 -5.39 -8.11
CA SER A 15 3.53 -5.92 -6.75
C SER A 15 4.87 -6.41 -6.20
N ASN A 16 5.66 -7.12 -7.00
CA ASN A 16 7.02 -7.53 -6.65
C ASN A 16 7.91 -6.34 -6.29
N LEU A 17 7.93 -5.32 -7.15
CA LEU A 17 8.70 -4.10 -6.89
C LEU A 17 8.21 -3.39 -5.63
N SER A 18 6.89 -3.32 -5.44
CA SER A 18 6.28 -2.64 -4.29
C SER A 18 6.61 -3.34 -2.98
N ASP A 19 6.55 -4.67 -2.91
CA ASP A 19 6.89 -5.45 -1.72
C ASP A 19 8.34 -5.20 -1.27
N HIS A 20 9.29 -5.33 -2.20
CA HIS A 20 10.71 -5.07 -1.91
C HIS A 20 10.94 -3.63 -1.42
N LYS A 21 10.33 -2.64 -2.08
CA LYS A 21 10.46 -1.22 -1.71
C LYS A 21 9.75 -0.89 -0.39
N ALA A 22 8.65 -1.56 -0.06
CA ALA A 22 7.97 -1.40 1.22
C ALA A 22 8.81 -1.89 2.39
N GLY A 23 9.57 -2.98 2.20
CA GLY A 23 10.57 -3.43 3.17
C GLY A 23 11.64 -2.36 3.46
N ILE A 24 12.19 -1.74 2.41
CA ILE A 24 13.18 -0.66 2.55
C ILE A 24 12.56 0.54 3.28
N LEU A 25 11.38 0.98 2.86
CA LEU A 25 10.67 2.12 3.47
C LEU A 25 10.43 1.88 4.97
N ARG A 26 9.93 0.70 5.36
CA ARG A 26 9.70 0.34 6.75
C ARG A 26 10.99 0.41 7.58
N THR A 27 12.06 -0.22 7.11
CA THR A 27 13.34 -0.27 7.83
C THR A 27 13.93 1.13 8.01
N THR A 28 13.87 1.96 6.96
CA THR A 28 14.32 3.37 7.02
C THR A 28 13.49 4.16 8.03
N TYR A 29 12.16 3.98 8.05
CA TYR A 29 11.28 4.66 9.00
C TYR A 29 11.59 4.31 10.46
N ILE A 30 11.78 3.01 10.74
CA ILE A 30 12.13 2.51 12.08
C ILE A 30 13.45 3.11 12.54
N LYS A 31 14.47 3.09 11.68
CA LYS A 31 15.80 3.65 11.98
C LYS A 31 15.73 5.13 12.33
N ILE A 32 15.09 5.95 11.49
CA ILE A 32 15.02 7.41 11.65
C ILE A 32 14.26 7.79 12.93
N ASN A 33 13.22 7.03 13.28
CA ASN A 33 12.44 7.30 14.49
C ASN A 33 13.04 6.68 15.76
N GLY A 34 14.20 6.01 15.66
CA GLY A 34 14.88 5.41 16.81
C GLY A 34 14.19 4.18 17.39
N PHE A 35 13.35 3.50 16.61
CA PHE A 35 12.69 2.26 17.04
C PHE A 35 13.63 1.06 16.92
N ALA A 36 13.43 0.05 17.77
CA ALA A 36 14.19 -1.20 17.70
C ALA A 36 13.72 -2.04 16.49
N THR A 37 14.67 -2.61 15.75
CA THR A 37 14.41 -3.30 14.49
C THR A 37 13.76 -4.68 14.65
N ASP A 38 13.89 -5.28 15.83
CA ASP A 38 13.33 -6.58 16.24
C ASP A 38 11.92 -6.48 16.82
N GLN A 39 11.43 -5.26 17.08
CA GLN A 39 10.09 -5.04 17.60
C GLN A 39 9.04 -5.08 16.46
N GLN A 40 7.83 -5.52 16.84
CA GLN A 40 6.64 -5.37 16.00
C GLN A 40 5.99 -4.03 16.29
N ALA A 41 5.34 -3.45 15.26
CA ALA A 41 4.55 -2.26 15.46
C ALA A 41 3.41 -2.54 16.47
N PRO A 42 3.11 -1.60 17.38
CA PRO A 42 1.96 -1.74 18.25
C PRO A 42 0.65 -1.89 17.46
N GLY A 43 -0.27 -2.69 18.00
CA GLY A 43 -1.63 -2.79 17.48
C GLY A 43 -2.32 -1.42 17.55
N MET A 44 -2.80 -0.93 16.42
CA MET A 44 -3.42 0.39 16.36
C MET A 44 -4.71 0.40 15.54
N ASP A 45 -5.74 1.04 16.10
CA ASP A 45 -7.05 1.14 15.47
C ASP A 45 -7.08 2.18 14.34
N GLY A 46 -8.03 1.96 13.42
CA GLY A 46 -8.28 2.86 12.29
C GLY A 46 -7.25 2.77 11.17
N ILE A 47 -6.37 1.77 11.17
CA ILE A 47 -5.47 1.48 10.04
C ILE A 47 -6.08 0.32 9.21
N PRO A 48 -6.01 0.36 7.88
CA PRO A 48 -6.60 -0.67 7.04
C PRO A 48 -5.92 -2.02 7.31
N PRO A 49 -6.69 -3.12 7.34
CA PRO A 49 -6.11 -4.45 7.43
C PRO A 49 -5.31 -4.79 6.17
N ALA A 50 -4.35 -5.72 6.30
CA ALA A 50 -3.59 -6.27 5.17
C ALA A 50 -4.37 -7.36 4.40
N THR A 51 -5.25 -8.10 5.09
CA THR A 51 -5.93 -9.31 4.60
C THR A 51 -6.84 -9.13 3.38
N ILE A 52 -6.47 -9.57 2.17
CA ILE A 52 -7.36 -9.43 1.00
C ILE A 52 -8.60 -10.33 1.16
N THR A 53 -9.80 -9.76 1.02
CA THR A 53 -11.07 -10.48 1.12
C THR A 53 -11.80 -10.54 -0.21
N GLY A 54 -12.64 -11.58 -0.39
CA GLY A 54 -13.47 -11.76 -1.58
C GLY A 54 -13.51 -13.21 -2.05
N SER A 55 -14.69 -13.66 -2.46
CA SER A 55 -14.93 -15.04 -2.94
C SER A 55 -14.60 -15.23 -4.41
N THR A 56 -14.58 -14.17 -5.23
CA THR A 56 -14.29 -14.23 -6.66
C THR A 56 -13.09 -13.34 -7.03
N PRO A 57 -12.40 -13.59 -8.16
CA PRO A 57 -11.28 -12.78 -8.58
C PRO A 57 -11.61 -11.29 -8.71
N LYS A 58 -12.80 -10.97 -9.25
CA LYS A 58 -13.30 -9.60 -9.35
C LYS A 58 -13.44 -8.92 -7.98
N VAL A 59 -14.06 -9.60 -7.02
CA VAL A 59 -14.26 -9.05 -5.67
C VAL A 59 -12.92 -8.85 -4.97
N LYS A 60 -11.96 -9.78 -5.16
CA LYS A 60 -10.59 -9.62 -4.66
C LYS A 60 -9.89 -8.40 -5.29
N LEU A 61 -10.01 -8.20 -6.61
CA LEU A 61 -9.46 -7.02 -7.29
C LEU A 61 -10.07 -5.71 -6.78
N GLN A 62 -11.39 -5.66 -6.57
CA GLN A 62 -12.05 -4.50 -5.97
C GLN A 62 -11.57 -4.24 -4.52
N ASN A 63 -11.36 -5.31 -3.74
CA ASN A 63 -10.81 -5.20 -2.39
C ASN A 63 -9.39 -4.64 -2.40
N ILE A 64 -8.53 -5.12 -3.31
CA ILE A 64 -7.16 -4.61 -3.49
C ILE A 64 -7.19 -3.14 -3.90
N HIS A 65 -8.01 -2.77 -4.88
CA HIS A 65 -8.17 -1.39 -5.33
C HIS A 65 -8.52 -0.45 -4.16
N ASN A 66 -9.58 -0.78 -3.44
CA ASN A 66 -10.05 0.06 -2.33
C ASN A 66 -9.01 0.17 -1.22
N ARG A 67 -8.30 -0.92 -0.91
CA ARG A 67 -7.22 -0.90 0.09
C ARG A 67 -6.00 -0.14 -0.37
N ALA A 68 -5.62 -0.22 -1.63
CA ALA A 68 -4.52 0.55 -2.18
C ALA A 68 -4.78 2.05 -2.00
N MET A 69 -6.01 2.50 -2.24
CA MET A 69 -6.43 3.89 -2.02
C MET A 69 -6.45 4.29 -0.54
N LEU A 70 -6.90 3.40 0.34
CA LEU A 70 -6.80 3.65 1.79
C LEU A 70 -5.34 3.79 2.23
N PHE A 71 -4.48 2.83 1.88
CA PHE A 71 -3.05 2.91 2.21
C PHE A 71 -2.39 4.16 1.61
N HIS A 72 -2.75 4.58 0.40
CA HIS A 72 -2.25 5.81 -0.20
C HIS A 72 -2.52 7.01 0.71
N TRP A 73 -3.76 7.13 1.18
CA TRP A 73 -4.15 8.21 2.08
C TRP A 73 -3.49 8.12 3.48
N HIS A 74 -3.33 6.91 4.01
CA HIS A 74 -2.62 6.70 5.28
C HIS A 74 -1.14 7.09 5.15
N ILE A 75 -0.48 6.75 4.04
CA ILE A 75 0.91 7.13 3.77
C ILE A 75 1.04 8.64 3.55
N ASP A 76 0.08 9.29 2.89
CA ASP A 76 0.03 10.76 2.80
C ASP A 76 -0.06 11.40 4.19
N THR A 77 -0.86 10.83 5.09
CA THR A 77 -0.95 11.28 6.48
C THR A 77 0.38 11.10 7.22
N VAL A 78 1.05 9.95 7.05
CA VAL A 78 2.39 9.72 7.61
C VAL A 78 3.40 10.71 7.05
N THR A 79 3.33 11.03 5.76
CA THR A 79 4.21 12.00 5.10
C THR A 79 4.05 13.40 5.71
N LYS A 80 2.81 13.82 5.96
CA LYS A 80 2.52 15.08 6.66
C LYS A 80 3.11 15.08 8.07
N TYR A 81 2.87 14.01 8.83
CA TYR A 81 3.42 13.89 10.17
C TYR A 81 4.96 13.93 10.20
N MET A 82 5.63 13.27 9.25
CA MET A 82 7.09 13.30 9.20
C MET A 82 7.63 14.65 8.75
N THR A 83 6.94 15.34 7.84
CA THR A 83 7.29 16.71 7.45
C THR A 83 7.18 17.68 8.63
N ASP A 84 6.18 17.50 9.49
CA ASP A 84 5.97 18.36 10.67
C ASP A 84 6.96 18.06 11.80
N LEU A 85 7.35 16.79 11.97
CA LEU A 85 8.15 16.32 13.11
C LEU A 85 9.66 16.33 12.87
N LEU A 86 10.11 16.30 11.62
CA LEU A 86 11.52 16.14 11.27
C LEU A 86 12.07 17.39 10.57
N GLU A 87 13.35 17.66 10.80
CA GLU A 87 14.09 18.69 10.09
C GLU A 87 14.18 18.33 8.59
N VAL A 88 13.44 19.03 7.73
CA VAL A 88 13.37 18.72 6.28
C VAL A 88 14.71 18.94 5.58
N SER A 89 15.60 19.76 6.14
CA SER A 89 16.94 19.98 5.62
C SER A 89 17.86 18.76 5.82
N ASP A 90 17.53 17.86 6.74
CA ASP A 90 18.29 16.64 6.98
C ASP A 90 18.17 15.63 5.83
N ASN A 91 19.31 15.02 5.47
CA ASN A 91 19.39 14.11 4.34
C ASN A 91 18.64 12.79 4.58
N GLU A 92 18.63 12.25 5.81
CA GLU A 92 17.87 11.03 6.12
C GLU A 92 16.36 11.30 6.05
N THR A 93 15.91 12.47 6.53
CA THR A 93 14.52 12.94 6.38
C THR A 93 14.11 13.04 4.91
N GLN A 94 14.93 13.65 4.06
CA GLN A 94 14.64 13.75 2.62
C GLN A 94 14.54 12.38 1.95
N ILE A 95 15.43 11.44 2.31
CA ILE A 95 15.36 10.06 1.83
C ILE A 95 14.03 9.42 2.25
N LEU A 96 13.61 9.57 3.50
CA LEU A 96 12.35 9.03 4.00
C LEU A 96 11.14 9.61 3.25
N LEU A 97 11.07 10.94 3.11
CA LEU A 97 9.98 11.61 2.41
C LEU A 97 9.90 11.18 0.94
N ARG A 98 11.04 10.98 0.28
CA ARG A 98 11.09 10.42 -1.08
C ARG A 98 10.55 9.00 -1.14
N LEU A 99 10.93 8.13 -0.21
CA LEU A 99 10.44 6.75 -0.17
C LEU A 99 8.93 6.68 0.08
N LEU A 100 8.40 7.54 0.96
CA LEU A 100 6.96 7.67 1.23
C LEU A 100 6.20 8.10 -0.04
N LYS A 101 6.68 9.16 -0.70
CA LYS A 101 6.11 9.66 -1.97
C LYS A 101 6.14 8.59 -3.07
N ASP A 102 7.26 7.89 -3.21
CA ASP A 102 7.40 6.81 -4.18
C ASP A 102 6.41 5.66 -3.87
N SER A 103 6.11 5.40 -2.59
CA SER A 103 5.11 4.39 -2.21
C SER A 103 3.69 4.80 -2.56
N MET A 104 3.34 6.06 -2.34
CA MET A 104 2.05 6.61 -2.79
C MET A 104 1.89 6.48 -4.30
N ASN A 105 2.92 6.86 -5.08
CA ASN A 105 2.88 6.74 -6.54
C ASN A 105 2.69 5.28 -6.99
N ARG A 106 3.35 4.32 -6.33
CA ARG A 106 3.17 2.89 -6.62
C ARG A 106 1.75 2.41 -6.31
N LEU A 107 1.18 2.81 -5.17
CA LEU A 107 -0.21 2.48 -4.82
C LEU A 107 -1.20 3.06 -5.82
N GLN A 108 -1.01 4.29 -6.26
CA GLN A 108 -1.84 4.93 -7.27
C GLN A 108 -1.73 4.22 -8.63
N ASN A 109 -0.52 3.84 -9.03
CA ASN A 109 -0.28 3.06 -10.25
C ASN A 109 -0.93 1.67 -10.19
N LEU A 110 -0.81 0.98 -9.05
CA LEU A 110 -1.46 -0.31 -8.81
C LEU A 110 -2.99 -0.16 -8.91
N SER A 111 -3.55 0.83 -8.22
CA SER A 111 -4.98 1.13 -8.25
C SER A 111 -5.47 1.38 -9.67
N GLY A 112 -4.78 2.25 -10.43
CA GLY A 112 -5.15 2.54 -11.81
C GLY A 112 -5.00 1.33 -12.77
N CYS A 113 -4.05 0.42 -12.52
CA CYS A 113 -3.96 -0.82 -13.30
C CYS A 113 -5.13 -1.77 -12.99
N ILE A 114 -5.50 -1.90 -11.71
CA ILE A 114 -6.64 -2.71 -11.29
C ILE A 114 -7.94 -2.12 -11.79
N GLU A 115 -8.12 -0.80 -11.74
CA GLU A 115 -9.29 -0.12 -12.27
C GLU A 115 -9.47 -0.41 -13.76
N LYS A 116 -8.40 -0.31 -14.56
CA LYS A 116 -8.43 -0.70 -15.98
C LYS A 116 -8.81 -2.16 -16.18
N LEU A 117 -8.29 -3.07 -15.34
CA LEU A 117 -8.64 -4.49 -15.39
C LEU A 117 -10.12 -4.70 -15.02
N LEU A 118 -10.61 -4.00 -13.99
CA LEU A 118 -12.01 -4.05 -13.58
C LEU A 118 -12.92 -3.52 -14.69
N GLN A 119 -12.57 -2.43 -15.37
CA GLN A 119 -13.35 -1.91 -16.51
C GLN A 119 -13.41 -2.90 -17.70
N ILE A 120 -12.35 -3.69 -17.92
CA ILE A 120 -12.36 -4.77 -18.90
C ILE A 120 -13.33 -5.88 -18.49
N LEU A 121 -13.43 -6.17 -17.19
CA LEU A 121 -14.23 -7.26 -16.64
C LEU A 121 -15.70 -6.87 -16.36
N ASP A 122 -15.96 -5.62 -15.99
CA ASP A 122 -17.28 -5.03 -15.73
C ASP A 122 -17.23 -3.48 -15.74
N PRO A 123 -17.92 -2.80 -16.67
CA PRO A 123 -17.92 -1.34 -16.80
C PRO A 123 -18.50 -0.53 -15.62
N ASN A 124 -19.24 -1.12 -14.68
CA ASN A 124 -20.08 -0.36 -13.73
C ASN A 124 -19.52 -0.20 -12.29
N THR A 125 -18.20 -0.14 -12.08
CA THR A 125 -17.64 -0.11 -10.71
C THR A 125 -17.54 1.30 -10.13
N THR A 126 -18.06 1.54 -8.91
CA THR A 126 -17.99 2.82 -8.17
C THR A 126 -17.17 2.69 -6.87
N THR A 127 -16.42 3.74 -6.50
CA THR A 127 -15.47 3.79 -5.37
C THR A 127 -15.91 4.71 -4.22
N MET A 128 -15.46 4.40 -3.00
CA MET A 128 -15.76 5.15 -1.76
C MET A 128 -14.56 5.94 -1.23
N SER A 129 -14.84 6.97 -0.41
CA SER A 129 -13.89 7.88 0.27
C SER A 129 -14.16 7.93 1.78
N ILE A 130 -13.12 8.11 2.62
CA ILE A 130 -13.20 8.12 4.11
C ILE A 130 -12.32 9.24 4.71
N LYS A 131 -12.73 9.76 5.90
CA LYS A 131 -12.21 10.91 6.67
C LYS A 131 -11.20 10.56 7.79
N THR A 132 -10.36 11.54 8.18
CA THR A 132 -9.31 11.54 9.23
C THR A 132 -9.80 11.81 10.66
N CYS A 133 -8.98 11.41 11.64
CA CYS A 133 -8.97 11.86 13.04
C CYS A 133 -7.56 12.37 13.42
N SER A 134 -7.44 13.34 14.33
CA SER A 134 -6.17 13.95 14.78
C SER A 134 -5.51 13.19 15.93
N ARG A 135 -4.17 13.19 16.01
CA ARG A 135 -3.34 12.43 16.99
C ARG A 135 -2.16 13.27 17.52
N ASP A 136 -1.63 12.92 18.69
CA ASP A 136 -0.45 13.56 19.29
C ASP A 136 0.90 13.12 18.66
N GLU A 137 2.03 13.74 19.02
CA GLU A 137 3.33 13.50 18.37
C GLU A 137 3.90 12.09 18.54
N TYR A 138 3.74 11.47 19.70
CA TYR A 138 4.20 10.10 19.93
C TYR A 138 3.29 9.12 19.18
N GLU A 139 1.98 9.35 19.24
CA GLU A 139 0.99 8.60 18.48
C GLU A 139 1.19 8.72 16.97
N LYS A 140 1.66 9.87 16.46
CA LYS A 140 2.00 10.06 15.04
C LYS A 140 3.13 9.13 14.58
N LYS A 141 4.18 8.95 15.40
CA LYS A 141 5.31 8.05 15.07
C LYS A 141 4.90 6.58 15.14
N ILE A 142 4.18 6.19 16.18
CA ILE A 142 3.65 4.83 16.33
C ILE A 142 2.65 4.51 15.21
N TYR A 143 1.81 5.48 14.83
CA TYR A 143 0.92 5.36 13.69
C TYR A 143 1.66 5.13 12.38
N GLY A 144 2.69 5.92 12.09
CA GLY A 144 3.47 5.72 10.87
C GLY A 144 4.12 4.35 10.81
N TRP A 145 4.64 3.85 11.94
CA TRP A 145 5.17 2.50 12.00
C TRP A 145 4.08 1.44 11.71
N ALA A 146 2.94 1.50 12.41
CA ALA A 146 1.85 0.56 12.22
C ALA A 146 1.24 0.60 10.80
N VAL A 147 1.18 1.78 10.17
CA VAL A 147 0.75 1.93 8.77
C VAL A 147 1.74 1.23 7.84
N LEU A 148 3.05 1.46 8.02
CA LEU A 148 4.09 0.91 7.13
C LEU A 148 4.26 -0.61 7.30
N ASP A 149 4.07 -1.13 8.50
CA ASP A 149 4.07 -2.57 8.79
C ASP A 149 2.93 -3.26 8.03
N ARG A 150 1.69 -2.77 8.21
CA ARG A 150 0.52 -3.32 7.52
C ARG A 150 0.53 -3.08 6.01
N HIS A 151 1.12 -1.97 5.56
CA HIS A 151 1.29 -1.69 4.14
C HIS A 151 2.20 -2.72 3.46
N LYS A 152 3.30 -3.09 4.12
CA LYS A 152 4.19 -4.15 3.65
C LYS A 152 3.44 -5.48 3.56
N ASP A 153 2.74 -5.88 4.63
CA ASP A 153 1.99 -7.13 4.65
C ASP A 153 0.88 -7.16 3.59
N PHE A 154 0.22 -6.02 3.36
CA PHE A 154 -0.77 -5.87 2.30
C PHE A 154 -0.15 -6.14 0.93
N LEU A 155 1.00 -5.54 0.62
CA LEU A 155 1.66 -5.72 -0.68
C LEU A 155 2.13 -7.16 -0.91
N ALA A 156 2.61 -7.84 0.14
CA ALA A 156 2.94 -9.25 0.09
C ALA A 156 1.70 -10.11 -0.27
N MET A 157 0.54 -9.83 0.34
CA MET A 157 -0.70 -10.51 -0.03
C MET A 157 -1.18 -10.18 -1.45
N VAL A 158 -1.01 -8.94 -1.91
CA VAL A 158 -1.36 -8.57 -3.29
C VAL A 158 -0.53 -9.39 -4.28
N LEU A 159 0.76 -9.56 -4.02
CA LEU A 159 1.64 -10.36 -4.85
C LEU A 159 1.18 -11.82 -4.92
N GLU A 160 0.86 -12.43 -3.77
CA GLU A 160 0.35 -13.80 -3.70
C GLU A 160 -0.95 -13.97 -4.50
N VAL A 161 -1.92 -13.08 -4.29
CA VAL A 161 -3.21 -13.11 -4.97
C VAL A 161 -3.07 -12.87 -6.49
N ALA A 162 -2.24 -11.92 -6.90
CA ALA A 162 -1.99 -11.63 -8.30
C ALA A 162 -1.31 -12.81 -9.00
N GLY A 163 -0.32 -13.44 -8.35
CA GLY A 163 0.33 -14.65 -8.85
C GLY A 163 -0.65 -15.80 -9.06
N PHE A 164 -1.57 -16.01 -8.13
CA PHE A 164 -2.65 -17.01 -8.28
C PHE A 164 -3.57 -16.68 -9.46
N MET A 165 -4.01 -15.43 -9.60
CA MET A 165 -4.94 -15.01 -10.66
C MET A 165 -4.38 -15.15 -12.08
N VAL A 166 -3.07 -14.98 -12.28
CA VAL A 166 -2.42 -15.21 -13.57
C VAL A 166 -2.66 -16.63 -14.08
N ASN A 167 -2.70 -17.60 -13.17
CA ASN A 167 -2.86 -19.02 -13.50
C ASN A 167 -4.32 -19.43 -13.69
N THR A 168 -5.29 -18.71 -13.11
CA THR A 168 -6.71 -19.17 -13.08
C THR A 168 -7.67 -18.32 -13.90
N VAL A 169 -7.38 -17.05 -14.18
CA VAL A 169 -8.34 -16.11 -14.82
C VAL A 169 -8.16 -16.04 -16.34
N CYS A 170 -7.02 -16.52 -16.86
CA CYS A 170 -6.67 -16.42 -18.29
C CYS A 170 -6.57 -17.77 -19.00
N GLU A 171 -7.17 -18.84 -18.46
CA GLU A 171 -7.25 -20.18 -19.07
C GLU A 171 -8.66 -20.54 -19.58
N GLY A 172 -9.59 -19.57 -19.62
CA GLY A 172 -10.94 -19.74 -20.17
C GLY A 172 -11.12 -19.10 -21.53
#